data_AF-A0A0C3DP99-F1
#
_entry.id   AF-A0A0C3DP99-F1
#
_cell.length_a   1.000
_cell.length_b   1.000
_cell.length_c   1.000
_cell.angle_alpha   90.00
_cell.angle_beta   90.00
_cell.angle_gamma   90.00
#
_symmetry.space_group_name_H-M   'P 1'
#
loop_
_entity.id
_entity.type
_entity.pdbx_description
1 polymer ?
#
loop_
_entity_poly.entity_id
_entity_poly.type
_entity_poly.pdbx_seq_one_letter_code
_entity_poly.pdbx_strand_id
1 'polypeptide(L)'
;MKLCRILAALPAALSVVHGVVVQPVYPLGIDVSSQQLDVDWTAVAANGISFAYTMASEGTVDTSAADLNSEFSSQFTGAARAGLIRGAFHLALPNLSSGAAQAAYFLNNGGHWVADNITLPGALDVGYDPNGSDECYNMSASEMVAWIQDFSDTYHRATTRYPGEGFSSIHQD
;
A
#
# COMPACT_ATOMS: atom_id res chain seq x y z
N MET A 1 14.77 -35.83 -79.46
CA MET A 1 14.07 -34.72 -78.78
C MET A 1 13.93 -35.02 -77.30
N LYS A 2 14.82 -34.47 -76.46
CA LYS A 2 14.70 -34.46 -74.98
C LYS A 2 14.46 -33.01 -74.58
N LEU A 3 13.30 -32.68 -74.03
CA LEU A 3 13.03 -31.35 -73.46
C LEU A 3 13.20 -31.43 -71.95
N CYS A 4 14.14 -30.64 -71.44
CA CYS A 4 14.43 -30.43 -70.02
C CYS A 4 13.37 -29.49 -69.42
N ARG A 5 12.74 -29.85 -68.30
CA ARG A 5 11.84 -28.97 -67.53
C ARG A 5 12.60 -28.44 -66.32
N ILE A 6 12.77 -27.12 -66.24
CA ILE A 6 13.31 -26.41 -65.09
C ILE A 6 12.14 -26.09 -64.15
N LEU A 7 12.20 -26.57 -62.90
CA LEU A 7 11.33 -26.09 -61.82
C LEU A 7 11.94 -24.81 -61.25
N ALA A 8 11.18 -23.71 -61.22
CA ALA A 8 11.51 -22.52 -60.45
C ALA A 8 10.79 -22.61 -59.08
N ALA A 9 11.56 -22.59 -57.99
CA ALA A 9 11.01 -22.46 -56.64
C ALA A 9 10.95 -20.96 -56.27
N LEU A 10 9.76 -20.46 -55.90
CA LEU A 10 9.62 -19.14 -55.28
C LEU A 10 9.97 -19.25 -53.78
N PRO A 11 10.75 -18.31 -53.21
CA PRO A 11 10.95 -18.25 -51.77
C PRO A 11 9.74 -17.55 -51.13
N ALA A 12 9.08 -18.22 -50.19
CA ALA A 12 8.12 -17.56 -49.30
C ALA A 12 8.90 -16.76 -48.26
N ALA A 13 8.76 -15.44 -48.26
CA ALA A 13 9.30 -14.58 -47.21
C ALA A 13 8.41 -14.70 -45.95
N LEU A 14 8.98 -15.19 -44.85
CA LEU A 14 8.34 -15.21 -43.54
C LEU A 14 8.52 -13.83 -42.89
N SER A 15 7.46 -13.04 -42.75
CA SER A 15 7.49 -11.81 -41.97
C SER A 15 7.35 -12.14 -40.49
N VAL A 16 8.41 -11.89 -39.71
CA VAL A 16 8.36 -11.95 -38.24
C VAL A 16 7.73 -10.65 -37.73
N VAL A 17 6.50 -10.72 -37.25
CA VAL A 17 5.89 -9.62 -36.49
C VAL A 17 6.45 -9.67 -35.07
N HIS A 18 7.36 -8.76 -34.75
CA HIS A 18 7.81 -8.58 -33.37
C HIS A 18 6.69 -7.86 -32.61
N GLY A 19 5.97 -8.58 -31.75
CA GLY A 19 5.04 -7.95 -30.81
C GLY A 19 5.81 -7.01 -29.90
N VAL A 20 5.46 -5.72 -29.91
CA VAL A 20 5.95 -4.79 -28.91
C VAL A 20 5.28 -5.16 -27.59
N VAL A 21 6.07 -5.65 -26.64
CA VAL A 21 5.61 -5.84 -25.25
C VAL A 21 5.56 -4.46 -24.61
N VAL A 22 4.36 -3.90 -24.45
CA VAL A 22 4.15 -2.70 -23.62
C VAL A 22 4.16 -3.16 -22.18
N GLN A 23 5.18 -2.77 -21.42
CA GLN A 23 5.19 -2.98 -19.98
C GLN A 23 4.22 -1.97 -19.33
N PRO A 24 3.32 -2.40 -18.42
CA PRO A 24 2.50 -1.46 -17.67
C PRO A 24 3.39 -0.54 -16.84
N VAL A 25 3.20 0.77 -17.00
CA VAL A 25 3.80 1.76 -16.09
C VAL A 25 2.86 1.87 -14.89
N TYR A 26 3.33 1.42 -13.73
CA TYR A 26 2.59 1.57 -12.48
C TYR A 26 2.93 2.92 -11.82
N PRO A 27 1.95 3.59 -11.19
CA PRO A 27 2.24 4.79 -10.42
C PRO A 27 3.18 4.45 -9.26
N LEU A 28 4.16 5.32 -9.01
CA LEU A 28 5.06 5.20 -7.87
C LEU A 28 4.47 5.92 -6.66
N GLY A 29 4.63 5.32 -5.49
CA GLY A 29 4.25 5.90 -4.21
C GLY A 29 5.35 5.75 -3.17
N ILE A 30 5.18 6.47 -2.06
CA ILE A 30 6.00 6.32 -0.85
C ILE A 30 5.11 6.17 0.38
N ASP A 31 5.68 5.73 1.48
CA ASP A 31 5.10 5.77 2.82
C ASP A 31 6.03 6.55 3.77
N VAL A 32 5.44 7.23 4.75
CA VAL A 32 6.19 8.00 5.77
C VAL A 32 5.55 7.82 7.15
N SER A 33 6.39 7.91 8.18
CA SER A 33 6.01 7.87 9.59
C SER A 33 6.73 8.99 10.37
N SER A 34 6.65 8.97 11.70
CA SER A 34 7.45 9.84 12.57
C SER A 34 8.98 9.72 12.33
N GLN A 35 9.44 8.66 11.65
CA GLN A 35 10.84 8.46 11.32
C GLN A 35 11.34 9.42 10.22
N GLN A 36 10.46 9.95 9.37
CA GLN A 36 10.81 10.90 8.31
C GLN A 36 10.36 12.32 8.68
N LEU A 37 11.26 13.08 9.31
CA LEU A 37 11.03 14.49 9.64
C LEU A 37 11.22 15.38 8.41
N ASP A 38 10.57 16.55 8.39
CA ASP A 38 10.79 17.63 7.43
C ASP A 38 10.77 17.20 5.94
N VAL A 39 9.83 16.34 5.54
CA VAL A 39 9.72 15.81 4.17
C VAL A 39 9.56 16.93 3.13
N ASP A 40 10.50 17.01 2.18
CA ASP A 40 10.38 17.91 1.01
C ASP A 40 9.41 17.32 -0.02
N TRP A 41 8.13 17.59 0.18
CA TRP A 41 7.05 17.13 -0.70
C TRP A 41 7.16 17.67 -2.14
N THR A 42 7.80 18.83 -2.35
CA THR A 42 8.01 19.37 -3.70
C THR A 42 9.04 18.54 -4.43
N ALA A 43 10.14 18.19 -3.77
CA ALA A 43 11.14 17.28 -4.33
C ALA A 43 10.57 15.87 -4.57
N VAL A 44 9.76 15.35 -3.62
CA VAL A 44 9.06 14.06 -3.78
C VAL A 44 8.21 14.06 -5.05
N ALA A 45 7.35 15.07 -5.24
CA ALA A 45 6.52 15.21 -6.44
C ALA A 45 7.37 15.34 -7.72
N ALA A 46 8.43 16.16 -7.68
CA ALA A 46 9.32 16.38 -8.81
C ALA A 46 10.08 15.10 -9.24
N ASN A 47 10.26 14.14 -8.32
CA ASN A 47 10.85 12.83 -8.60
C ASN A 47 9.84 11.79 -9.13
N GLY A 48 8.62 12.21 -9.48
CA GLY A 48 7.62 11.35 -10.14
C GLY A 48 6.77 10.51 -9.19
N ILE A 49 6.83 10.77 -7.88
CA ILE A 49 5.94 10.15 -6.90
C ILE A 49 4.53 10.70 -7.09
N SER A 50 3.57 9.79 -7.23
CA SER A 50 2.16 10.10 -7.55
C SER A 50 1.24 9.97 -6.34
N PHE A 51 1.62 9.17 -5.34
CA PHE A 51 0.86 9.04 -4.11
C PHE A 51 1.75 8.83 -2.88
N ALA A 52 1.21 9.13 -1.68
CA ALA A 52 1.86 8.86 -0.42
C ALA A 52 0.91 8.25 0.62
N TYR A 53 1.40 7.32 1.43
CA TYR A 53 0.73 6.89 2.65
C TYR A 53 1.43 7.49 3.87
N THR A 54 0.66 7.95 4.85
CA THR A 54 1.18 8.50 6.11
C THR A 54 0.72 7.63 7.27
N MET A 55 1.65 7.14 8.08
CA MET A 55 1.31 6.37 9.28
C MET A 55 0.42 7.24 10.16
N ALA A 56 -0.76 6.77 10.56
CA ALA A 56 -1.62 7.48 11.49
C ALA A 56 -1.49 6.96 12.91
N SER A 57 -1.41 5.64 13.06
CA SER A 57 -1.49 4.98 14.36
C SER A 57 -0.86 3.59 14.34
N GLU A 58 -0.45 3.13 15.51
CA GLU A 58 -0.03 1.75 15.81
C GLU A 58 -0.82 1.23 17.01
N GLY A 59 -1.31 -0.01 16.94
CA GLY A 59 -2.02 -0.66 18.05
C GLY A 59 -3.26 0.10 18.55
N THR A 60 -3.47 0.13 19.88
CA THR A 60 -4.60 0.87 20.51
C THR A 60 -4.23 1.45 21.86
N VAL A 61 -4.89 2.53 22.29
CA VAL A 61 -4.61 3.28 23.55
C VAL A 61 -4.43 2.44 24.82
N ASP A 62 -5.07 1.27 24.92
CA ASP A 62 -4.96 0.39 26.10
C ASP A 62 -3.76 -0.57 26.04
N THR A 63 -2.86 -0.38 25.07
CA THR A 63 -1.69 -1.23 24.85
C THR A 63 -0.41 -0.44 25.09
N SER A 64 0.62 -1.08 25.64
CA SER A 64 1.92 -0.44 25.90
C SER A 64 2.69 -0.03 24.65
N ALA A 65 2.21 -0.44 23.47
CA ALA A 65 2.80 -0.19 22.17
C ALA A 65 1.93 0.73 21.30
N ALA A 66 0.93 1.40 21.90
CA ALA A 66 0.13 2.39 21.17
C ALA A 66 1.01 3.57 20.77
N ASP A 67 1.06 3.88 19.48
CA ASP A 67 1.75 5.08 18.97
C ASP A 67 0.87 5.86 17.99
N LEU A 68 1.11 7.16 17.91
CA LEU A 68 0.53 8.06 16.92
C LEU A 68 1.66 8.81 16.24
N ASN A 69 1.56 8.95 14.92
CA ASN A 69 2.57 9.69 14.19
C ASN A 69 2.50 11.19 14.54
N SER A 70 3.54 11.70 15.20
CA SER A 70 3.62 13.10 15.62
C SER A 70 3.65 14.07 14.42
N GLU A 71 4.10 13.60 13.26
CA GLU A 71 4.18 14.34 12.01
C GLU A 71 2.98 14.11 11.08
N PHE A 72 1.95 13.36 11.51
CA PHE A 72 0.83 12.97 10.62
C PHE A 72 0.22 14.17 9.89
N SER A 73 -0.11 15.24 10.63
CA SER A 73 -0.77 16.42 10.07
C SER A 73 0.11 17.15 9.05
N SER A 74 1.41 17.30 9.34
CA SER A 74 2.38 17.98 8.48
C SER A 74 2.62 17.18 7.19
N GLN A 75 2.80 15.86 7.33
CA GLN A 75 3.03 14.93 6.23
C GLN A 75 1.81 14.75 5.33
N PHE A 76 0.64 14.44 5.90
CA PHE A 76 -0.59 14.20 5.14
C PHE A 76 -1.04 15.44 4.37
N THR A 77 -0.95 16.63 5.01
CA THR A 77 -1.29 17.91 4.36
C THR A 77 -0.21 18.33 3.37
N GLY A 78 1.07 18.08 3.67
CA GLY A 78 2.20 18.41 2.80
C GLY A 78 2.13 17.66 1.47
N ALA A 79 1.87 16.36 1.50
CA ALA A 79 1.65 15.53 0.32
C ALA A 79 0.51 16.09 -0.55
N ALA A 80 -0.64 16.40 0.08
CA ALA A 80 -1.78 16.97 -0.63
C ALA A 80 -1.45 18.31 -1.31
N ARG A 81 -0.72 19.20 -0.62
CA ARG A 81 -0.31 20.51 -1.17
C ARG A 81 0.67 20.40 -2.32
N ALA A 82 1.50 19.36 -2.34
CA ALA A 82 2.40 19.05 -3.45
C ALA A 82 1.69 18.35 -4.63
N GLY A 83 0.39 18.09 -4.51
CA GLY A 83 -0.43 17.51 -5.59
C GLY A 83 -0.44 15.97 -5.61
N LEU A 84 0.03 15.32 -4.55
CA LEU A 84 -0.02 13.87 -4.44
C LEU A 84 -1.41 13.40 -3.99
N ILE A 85 -1.83 12.25 -4.51
CA ILE A 85 -2.88 11.44 -3.91
C ILE A 85 -2.35 10.91 -2.57
N ARG A 86 -3.16 10.85 -1.53
CA ARG A 86 -2.69 10.52 -0.18
C ARG A 86 -3.64 9.60 0.57
N GLY A 87 -3.08 8.70 1.37
CA GLY A 87 -3.80 7.80 2.27
C GLY A 87 -3.14 7.79 3.64
N ALA A 88 -3.83 7.21 4.62
CA ALA A 88 -3.27 6.94 5.93
C ALA A 88 -3.14 5.43 6.13
N PHE A 89 -2.22 4.98 6.97
CA PHE A 89 -2.13 3.56 7.33
C PHE A 89 -2.05 3.33 8.84
N HIS A 90 -2.38 2.11 9.24
CA HIS A 90 -2.34 1.61 10.60
C HIS A 90 -1.34 0.46 10.71
N LEU A 91 -0.39 0.55 11.63
CA LEU A 91 0.47 -0.57 12.01
C LEU A 91 -0.26 -1.45 13.02
N ALA A 92 -0.56 -2.69 12.62
CA ALA A 92 -1.35 -3.61 13.41
C ALA A 92 -0.52 -4.26 14.53
N LEU A 93 -1.17 -4.47 15.68
CA LEU A 93 -0.67 -5.33 16.76
C LEU A 93 -1.74 -6.37 17.15
N PRO A 94 -1.95 -7.42 16.33
CA PRO A 94 -3.15 -8.26 16.40
C PRO A 94 -3.35 -9.04 17.71
N ASN A 95 -2.27 -9.32 18.44
CA ASN A 95 -2.32 -10.01 19.73
C ASN A 95 -2.69 -9.10 20.93
N LEU A 96 -2.71 -7.77 20.75
CA LEU A 96 -2.92 -6.83 21.86
C LEU A 96 -4.36 -6.33 21.98
N SER A 97 -5.13 -6.33 20.90
CA SER A 97 -6.55 -5.93 20.90
C SER A 97 -7.28 -6.48 19.66
N SER A 98 -8.62 -6.38 19.60
CA SER A 98 -9.38 -6.87 18.45
C SER A 98 -9.20 -6.00 17.20
N GLY A 99 -9.46 -6.58 16.02
CA GLY A 99 -9.41 -5.86 14.75
C GLY A 99 -10.37 -4.67 14.74
N ALA A 100 -11.58 -4.81 15.28
CA ALA A 100 -12.52 -3.71 15.42
C ALA A 100 -12.00 -2.58 16.32
N ALA A 101 -11.29 -2.89 17.40
CA ALA A 101 -10.73 -1.88 18.29
C ALA A 101 -9.62 -1.07 17.58
N GLN A 102 -8.72 -1.75 16.88
CA GLN A 102 -7.67 -1.10 16.07
C GLN A 102 -8.24 -0.30 14.90
N ALA A 103 -9.25 -0.81 14.22
CA ALA A 103 -9.94 -0.06 13.16
C ALA A 103 -10.60 1.21 13.69
N ALA A 104 -11.28 1.14 14.84
CA ALA A 104 -11.88 2.32 15.47
C ALA A 104 -10.82 3.34 15.89
N TYR A 105 -9.70 2.88 16.45
CA TYR A 105 -8.58 3.74 16.81
C TYR A 105 -7.98 4.43 15.58
N PHE A 106 -7.72 3.69 14.51
CA PHE A 106 -7.23 4.23 13.24
C PHE A 106 -8.18 5.28 12.65
N LEU A 107 -9.48 4.97 12.57
CA LEU A 107 -10.50 5.89 12.04
C LEU A 107 -10.56 7.21 12.83
N ASN A 108 -10.39 7.16 14.15
CA ASN A 108 -10.42 8.33 15.02
C ASN A 108 -9.15 9.18 14.97
N ASN A 109 -8.05 8.64 14.43
CA ASN A 109 -6.72 9.28 14.45
C ASN A 109 -6.15 9.53 13.05
N GLY A 110 -6.99 9.68 12.03
CA GLY A 110 -6.56 10.08 10.68
C GLY A 110 -6.81 9.04 9.59
N GLY A 111 -7.28 7.84 9.94
CA GLY A 111 -7.58 6.76 9.01
C GLY A 111 -8.88 6.92 8.20
N HIS A 112 -9.65 7.98 8.44
CA HIS A 112 -10.93 8.18 7.76
C HIS A 112 -10.75 8.42 6.25
N TRP A 113 -11.67 7.91 5.44
CA TRP A 113 -11.71 8.15 4.00
C TRP A 113 -12.75 9.23 3.63
N VAL A 114 -12.44 10.05 2.63
CA VAL A 114 -13.38 11.02 2.06
C VAL A 114 -13.34 10.99 0.54
N ALA A 115 -14.48 11.23 -0.11
CA ALA A 115 -14.62 11.19 -1.57
C ALA A 115 -14.17 12.51 -2.25
N ASP A 116 -12.92 12.90 -2.07
CA ASP A 116 -12.38 14.19 -2.56
C ASP A 116 -11.45 14.07 -3.79
N ASN A 117 -11.40 12.88 -4.41
CA ASN A 117 -10.54 12.51 -5.55
C ASN A 117 -9.03 12.49 -5.27
N ILE A 118 -8.60 12.79 -4.05
CA ILE A 118 -7.19 12.74 -3.68
C ILE A 118 -6.97 11.82 -2.47
N THR A 119 -8.02 11.32 -1.80
CA THR A 119 -7.92 10.44 -0.62
C THR A 119 -8.01 8.97 -1.01
N LEU A 120 -6.95 8.23 -0.78
CA LEU A 120 -6.94 6.77 -0.84
C LEU A 120 -7.70 6.21 0.37
N PRO A 121 -8.38 5.06 0.23
CA PRO A 121 -8.79 4.27 1.39
C PRO A 121 -7.60 4.07 2.33
N GLY A 122 -7.85 4.01 3.63
CA GLY A 122 -6.81 3.69 4.59
C GLY A 122 -6.21 2.31 4.32
N ALA A 123 -4.97 2.09 4.74
CA ALA A 123 -4.30 0.79 4.62
C ALA A 123 -4.10 0.14 5.98
N LEU A 124 -4.21 -1.19 6.02
CA LEU A 124 -3.87 -2.02 7.17
C LEU A 124 -2.50 -2.66 6.91
N ASP A 125 -1.53 -2.33 7.74
CA ASP A 125 -0.19 -2.94 7.68
C ASP A 125 -0.05 -3.95 8.82
N VAL A 126 0.00 -5.24 8.46
CA VAL A 126 0.23 -6.34 9.40
C VAL A 126 1.69 -6.76 9.23
N GLY A 127 2.56 -6.12 10.00
CA GLY A 127 4.01 -6.27 9.92
C GLY A 127 4.59 -7.32 10.87
N TYR A 128 5.91 -7.20 11.10
CA TYR A 128 6.68 -8.01 12.03
C TYR A 128 6.33 -7.65 13.48
N ASP A 129 6.26 -8.64 14.39
CA ASP A 129 6.10 -8.39 15.83
C ASP A 129 7.40 -7.79 16.42
N PRO A 130 7.45 -6.49 16.75
CA PRO A 130 8.69 -5.84 17.19
C PRO A 130 9.20 -6.37 18.54
N ASN A 131 8.36 -7.10 19.28
CA ASN A 131 8.67 -7.65 20.61
C ASN A 131 8.65 -9.18 20.64
N GLY A 132 8.41 -9.83 19.51
CA GLY A 132 8.17 -11.27 19.41
C GLY A 132 9.25 -12.03 18.65
N SER A 133 9.26 -13.35 18.85
CA SER A 133 10.04 -14.30 18.07
C SER A 133 9.24 -14.95 16.93
N ASP A 134 7.98 -14.54 16.74
CA ASP A 134 7.03 -15.09 15.77
C ASP A 134 6.41 -13.94 14.97
N GLU A 135 6.58 -13.98 13.65
CA GLU A 135 6.03 -13.02 12.69
C GLU A 135 4.49 -13.00 12.70
N CYS A 136 3.84 -14.02 13.28
CA CYS A 136 2.39 -14.15 13.38
C CYS A 136 1.84 -13.76 14.76
N TYR A 137 2.60 -13.05 15.60
CA TYR A 137 2.17 -12.59 16.93
C TYR A 137 1.73 -13.73 17.86
N ASN A 138 2.28 -14.94 17.65
CA ASN A 138 1.89 -16.19 18.34
C ASN A 138 0.39 -16.54 18.16
N MET A 139 -0.19 -16.16 17.02
CA MET A 139 -1.56 -16.49 16.62
C MET A 139 -1.58 -17.62 15.59
N SER A 140 -2.63 -18.44 15.62
CA SER A 140 -2.91 -19.36 14.51
C SER A 140 -3.35 -18.59 13.26
N ALA A 141 -3.18 -19.20 12.09
CA ALA A 141 -3.65 -18.62 10.83
C ALA A 141 -5.15 -18.27 10.86
N SER A 142 -5.98 -19.09 11.51
CA SER A 142 -7.41 -18.81 11.65
C SER A 142 -7.71 -17.61 12.55
N GLU A 143 -6.92 -17.40 13.60
CA GLU A 143 -7.07 -16.24 14.48
C GLU A 143 -6.65 -14.96 13.75
N MET A 144 -5.54 -15.00 13.00
CA MET A 144 -5.08 -13.87 12.20
C MET A 144 -6.10 -13.48 11.11
N VAL A 145 -6.65 -14.46 10.39
CA VAL A 145 -7.70 -14.21 9.38
C VAL A 145 -8.94 -13.58 10.03
N ALA A 146 -9.39 -14.11 11.17
CA ALA A 146 -10.53 -13.57 11.89
C ALA A 146 -10.28 -12.13 12.35
N TRP A 147 -9.07 -11.82 12.79
CA TRP A 147 -8.66 -10.48 13.21
C TRP A 147 -8.67 -9.48 12.04
N ILE A 148 -8.05 -9.85 10.91
CA ILE A 148 -8.00 -9.02 9.69
C ILE A 148 -9.42 -8.76 9.16
N GLN A 149 -10.29 -9.78 9.20
CA GLN A 149 -11.69 -9.64 8.82
C GLN A 149 -12.43 -8.65 9.74
N ASP A 150 -12.25 -8.75 11.05
CA ASP A 150 -12.89 -7.84 12.02
C ASP A 150 -12.44 -6.39 11.84
N PHE A 151 -11.15 -6.15 11.59
CA PHE A 151 -10.62 -4.83 11.22
C PHE A 151 -11.26 -4.33 9.92
N SER A 152 -11.17 -5.13 8.87
CA SER A 152 -11.60 -4.77 7.51
C SER A 152 -13.09 -4.45 7.43
N ASP A 153 -13.92 -5.26 8.09
CA ASP A 153 -15.37 -5.04 8.14
C ASP A 153 -15.73 -3.82 8.96
N THR A 154 -15.01 -3.55 10.06
CA THR A 154 -15.21 -2.33 10.86
C THR A 154 -14.86 -1.08 10.08
N TYR A 155 -13.72 -1.09 9.40
CA TYR A 155 -13.29 -0.01 8.51
C TYR A 155 -14.28 0.20 7.35
N HIS A 156 -14.73 -0.88 6.72
CA HIS A 156 -15.70 -0.82 5.63
C HIS A 156 -17.05 -0.28 6.06
N ARG A 157 -17.56 -0.68 7.23
CA ARG A 157 -18.82 -0.11 7.78
C ARG A 157 -18.74 1.40 7.99
N ALA A 158 -17.58 1.92 8.40
CA ALA A 158 -17.39 3.35 8.64
C ALA A 158 -17.18 4.16 7.36
N THR A 159 -16.48 3.59 6.37
CA THR A 159 -15.97 4.35 5.22
C THR A 159 -16.58 3.96 3.87
N THR A 160 -17.32 2.86 3.81
CA THR A 160 -17.76 2.18 2.57
C THR A 160 -16.63 1.70 1.65
N ARG A 161 -15.39 1.69 2.14
CA ARG A 161 -14.20 1.18 1.45
C ARG A 161 -13.54 0.13 2.31
N TYR A 162 -13.10 -0.97 1.70
CA TYR A 162 -12.19 -1.87 2.41
C TYR A 162 -10.82 -1.19 2.50
N PRO A 163 -10.05 -1.47 3.56
CA PRO A 163 -8.68 -0.98 3.63
C PRO A 163 -7.84 -1.63 2.52
N GLY A 164 -6.84 -0.90 2.03
CA GLY A 164 -5.77 -1.50 1.25
C GLY A 164 -4.83 -2.33 2.14
N GLU A 165 -4.00 -3.16 1.53
CA GLU A 165 -2.84 -3.74 2.21
C GLU A 165 -1.79 -2.64 2.44
N GLY A 166 -1.21 -2.61 3.63
CA GLY A 166 -0.07 -1.76 3.95
C GLY A 166 1.14 -2.10 3.10
N PHE A 167 1.95 -1.09 2.81
CA PHE A 167 3.18 -1.29 2.06
C PHE A 167 4.25 -1.61 3.09
N SER A 168 4.62 -2.88 3.22
CA SER A 168 5.82 -3.25 3.97
C SER A 168 7.04 -2.75 3.19
N SER A 169 7.36 -1.46 3.33
CA SER A 169 8.73 -1.01 3.24
C SER A 169 9.43 -1.70 4.40
N ILE A 170 10.15 -2.79 4.08
CA ILE A 170 11.11 -3.43 4.97
C ILE A 170 11.82 -2.30 5.74
N HIS A 171 11.76 -2.34 7.07
CA HIS A 171 12.51 -1.44 7.95
C HIS A 171 13.89 -1.16 7.32
N GLN A 172 14.05 0.00 6.70
CA GLN A 172 15.36 0.53 6.35
C GLN A 172 15.76 1.44 7.51
N ASP A 173 16.00 0.80 8.65
CA ASP A 173 16.89 1.30 9.69
C ASP A 173 18.33 0.90 9.33
#